data_AF-A0A7K3MSJ6-F1
#
_entry.id   AF-A0A7K3MSJ6-F1
#
_cell.length_a   1.000
_cell.length_b   1.000
_cell.length_c   1.000
_cell.angle_alpha   90.00
_cell.angle_beta   90.00
_cell.angle_gamma   90.00
#
_symmetry.space_group_name_H-M   'P 1'
#
loop_
_entity.id
_entity.type
_entity.pdbx_description
1 polymer ?
#
loop_
_entity_poly.entity_id
_entity_poly.type
_entity_poly.pdbx_seq_one_letter_code
_entity_poly.pdbx_strand_id
1 'polypeptide(L)'
;MTRILIFFLLISFGFAHSQELNCTVTVNAQKLDNANQQVFKTLETSLSEFVNQTHWTTLTYKQNEKINCSMYITVSANSSDQFTATIQVQSSRLIYNSTYASPVLNFNDKDFSFKYTEFESLIFNPAEFESNLVSVVSFYSYIILGMDSDTFMPLGGNSYFEIAQNIANVAQQSGYKGWSQTDGNQSRYYLANDLLAPAYNEIRQASFTYHSGLDIMNQDLKAAKEKIKASLLTLGKLNAVKPNAFLTRVFFDAKSDEIVSIFSGGPSISITDLVEGLNRTSPLNSSKWTQIKY
;
A
#
# COMPACT_ATOMS: atom_id res chain seq x y z
N MET A 1 -51.94 -13.38 -5.79
CA MET A 1 -51.23 -12.22 -5.22
C MET A 1 -49.97 -12.61 -4.44
N THR A 2 -49.96 -13.72 -3.70
CA THR A 2 -48.80 -14.23 -2.94
C THR A 2 -47.56 -14.56 -3.78
N ARG A 3 -47.72 -14.99 -5.05
CA ARG A 3 -46.58 -15.28 -5.96
C ARG A 3 -45.89 -14.02 -6.52
N ILE A 4 -46.58 -12.87 -6.58
CA ILE A 4 -45.99 -11.60 -7.04
C ILE A 4 -45.18 -10.94 -5.92
N LEU A 5 -45.60 -11.10 -4.66
CA LEU A 5 -44.84 -10.64 -3.49
C LEU A 5 -43.50 -11.36 -3.31
N ILE A 6 -43.40 -12.65 -3.67
CA ILE A 6 -42.14 -13.41 -3.61
C ILE A 6 -41.15 -12.94 -4.70
N PHE A 7 -41.66 -12.51 -5.87
CA PHE A 7 -40.82 -11.99 -6.94
C PHE A 7 -40.26 -10.59 -6.62
N PHE A 8 -41.02 -9.76 -5.90
CA PHE A 8 -40.54 -8.45 -5.42
C PHE A 8 -39.54 -8.56 -4.26
N LEU A 9 -39.63 -9.61 -3.44
CA LEU A 9 -38.68 -9.88 -2.34
C LEU A 9 -37.31 -10.42 -2.83
N LEU A 10 -37.24 -10.97 -4.05
CA LEU A 10 -35.99 -11.45 -4.67
C LEU A 10 -35.22 -10.36 -5.42
N ILE A 11 -35.85 -9.23 -5.74
CA ILE A 11 -35.22 -8.07 -6.40
C ILE A 11 -34.62 -7.10 -5.36
N SER A 12 -34.90 -7.28 -4.07
CA SER A 12 -34.33 -6.49 -2.97
C SER A 12 -33.00 -7.04 -2.42
N PHE A 13 -32.34 -7.97 -3.11
CA PHE A 13 -30.91 -8.19 -2.88
C PHE A 13 -30.16 -6.96 -3.41
N GLY A 14 -30.07 -5.97 -2.53
CA GLY A 14 -29.47 -4.69 -2.80
C GLY A 14 -28.09 -4.87 -3.42
N PHE A 15 -27.79 -3.96 -4.34
CA PHE A 15 -26.43 -3.60 -4.69
C PHE A 15 -25.71 -3.22 -3.40
N ALA A 16 -25.08 -4.21 -2.75
CA ALA A 16 -24.19 -3.96 -1.64
C ALA A 16 -23.02 -3.21 -2.25
N HIS A 17 -22.95 -1.91 -2.02
CA HIS A 17 -21.79 -1.12 -2.34
C HIS A 17 -20.61 -1.68 -1.53
N SER A 18 -19.82 -2.56 -2.16
CA SER A 18 -18.57 -3.00 -1.59
C SER A 18 -17.58 -1.85 -1.70
N GLN A 19 -17.08 -1.41 -0.56
CA GLN A 19 -16.00 -0.45 -0.48
C GLN A 19 -14.85 -1.23 0.14
N GLU A 20 -13.80 -1.50 -0.61
CA GLU A 20 -12.68 -2.34 -0.17
C GLU A 20 -11.74 -1.59 0.78
N LEU A 21 -11.69 -0.27 0.63
CA LEU A 21 -10.79 0.62 1.35
C LEU A 21 -11.55 1.40 2.44
N ASN A 22 -10.88 1.56 3.57
CA ASN A 22 -11.20 2.56 4.59
C ASN A 22 -10.02 3.54 4.64
N CYS A 23 -9.97 4.45 3.68
CA CYS A 23 -8.86 5.36 3.45
C CYS A 23 -9.13 6.75 4.03
N THR A 24 -8.21 7.25 4.84
CA THR A 24 -8.19 8.67 5.22
C THR A 24 -7.32 9.44 4.22
N VAL A 25 -7.94 10.33 3.44
CA VAL A 25 -7.20 11.23 2.56
C VAL A 25 -7.04 12.58 3.25
N THR A 26 -5.84 13.16 3.19
CA THR A 26 -5.57 14.49 3.75
C THR A 26 -4.76 15.31 2.77
N VAL A 27 -5.17 16.55 2.52
CA VAL A 27 -4.49 17.48 1.62
C VAL A 27 -3.94 18.65 2.42
N ASN A 28 -2.63 18.68 2.60
CA ASN A 28 -1.94 19.77 3.28
C ASN A 28 -1.33 20.75 2.26
N ALA A 29 -1.83 21.98 2.28
CA ALA A 29 -1.33 23.10 1.47
C ALA A 29 -0.76 24.25 2.33
N GLN A 30 -0.38 23.98 3.58
CA GLN A 30 0.13 25.00 4.52
C GLN A 30 1.47 25.62 4.09
N LYS A 31 2.19 24.98 3.16
CA LYS A 31 3.45 25.49 2.60
C LYS A 31 3.26 26.57 1.53
N LEU A 32 2.03 26.79 1.06
CA LEU A 32 1.74 27.77 0.04
C LEU A 32 1.40 29.13 0.65
N ASP A 33 2.06 30.18 0.18
CA ASP A 33 1.72 31.56 0.54
C ASP A 33 0.40 31.98 -0.13
N ASN A 34 -0.54 32.55 0.63
CA ASN A 34 -1.82 33.10 0.15
C ASN A 34 -2.69 32.12 -0.67
N ALA A 35 -2.62 30.82 -0.42
CA ALA A 35 -3.40 29.86 -1.18
C ALA A 35 -4.87 29.82 -0.74
N ASN A 36 -5.79 29.69 -1.70
CA ASN A 36 -7.20 29.50 -1.44
C ASN A 36 -7.44 28.13 -0.79
N GLN A 37 -7.54 28.12 0.55
CA GLN A 37 -7.72 26.91 1.34
C GLN A 37 -9.01 26.15 0.99
N GLN A 38 -10.00 26.82 0.39
CA GLN A 38 -11.24 26.17 -0.02
C GLN A 38 -11.02 25.11 -1.09
N VAL A 39 -10.17 25.39 -2.08
CA VAL A 39 -9.86 24.46 -3.18
C VAL A 39 -9.32 23.13 -2.64
N PHE A 40 -8.44 23.18 -1.64
CA PHE A 40 -7.85 21.98 -1.05
C PHE A 40 -8.81 21.18 -0.17
N LYS A 41 -9.76 21.85 0.49
CA LYS A 41 -10.85 21.16 1.21
C LYS A 41 -11.79 20.44 0.25
N THR A 42 -12.14 21.10 -0.87
CA THR A 42 -12.93 20.48 -1.93
C THR A 42 -12.19 19.27 -2.52
N LEU A 43 -10.90 19.42 -2.84
CA LEU A 43 -10.05 18.33 -3.31
C LEU A 43 -9.95 17.16 -2.33
N GLU A 44 -9.73 17.44 -1.04
CA GLU A 44 -9.68 16.40 0.00
C GLU A 44 -10.99 15.61 0.08
N THR A 45 -12.13 16.30 -0.03
CA THR A 45 -13.46 15.67 -0.03
C THR A 45 -13.64 14.81 -1.27
N SER A 46 -13.37 15.36 -2.46
CA SER A 46 -13.49 14.64 -3.73
C SER A 46 -12.59 13.40 -3.77
N LEU A 47 -11.35 13.50 -3.28
CA LEU A 47 -10.44 12.35 -3.22
C LEU A 47 -10.89 11.32 -2.17
N SER A 48 -11.40 11.75 -1.03
CA SER A 48 -11.93 10.85 -0.01
C SER A 48 -13.13 10.07 -0.53
N GLU A 49 -14.04 10.73 -1.24
CA GLU A 49 -15.17 10.09 -1.91
C GLU A 49 -14.68 9.15 -3.02
N PHE A 50 -13.79 9.61 -3.88
CA PHE A 50 -13.22 8.81 -4.96
C PHE A 50 -12.56 7.52 -4.44
N VAL A 51 -11.70 7.59 -3.43
CA VAL A 51 -11.01 6.39 -2.90
C VAL A 51 -11.97 5.43 -2.21
N ASN A 52 -12.89 5.94 -1.41
CA ASN A 52 -13.74 5.10 -0.56
C ASN A 52 -15.06 4.67 -1.22
N GLN A 53 -15.49 5.32 -2.31
CA GLN A 53 -16.74 4.98 -2.99
C GLN A 53 -16.52 4.34 -4.37
N THR A 54 -15.30 4.37 -4.91
CA THR A 54 -14.96 3.60 -6.11
C THR A 54 -14.98 2.10 -5.81
N HIS A 55 -15.60 1.34 -6.70
CA HIS A 55 -15.51 -0.11 -6.70
C HIS A 55 -14.21 -0.55 -7.36
N TRP A 56 -13.19 -0.86 -6.56
CA TRP A 56 -11.88 -1.26 -7.08
C TRP A 56 -11.87 -2.70 -7.59
N THR A 57 -12.76 -3.53 -7.05
CA THR A 57 -12.84 -4.97 -7.31
C THR A 57 -14.29 -5.40 -7.49
N THR A 58 -14.49 -6.64 -7.93
CA THR A 58 -15.81 -7.28 -7.94
C THR A 58 -16.14 -7.99 -6.63
N LEU A 59 -15.22 -7.97 -5.65
CA LEU A 59 -15.36 -8.67 -4.38
C LEU A 59 -16.17 -7.82 -3.39
N THR A 60 -16.95 -8.50 -2.56
CA THR A 60 -17.73 -7.87 -1.50
C THR A 60 -17.00 -7.95 -0.17
N TYR A 61 -16.66 -6.79 0.40
CA TYR A 61 -16.00 -6.67 1.70
C TYR A 61 -17.00 -6.30 2.79
N LYS A 62 -16.91 -6.94 3.96
CA LYS A 62 -17.58 -6.46 5.17
C LYS A 62 -16.85 -5.25 5.74
N GLN A 63 -17.54 -4.45 6.56
CA GLN A 63 -16.95 -3.26 7.18
C GLN A 63 -15.67 -3.56 7.98
N ASN A 64 -15.59 -4.73 8.63
CA ASN A 64 -14.41 -5.18 9.38
C ASN A 64 -13.33 -5.83 8.51
N GLU A 65 -13.59 -6.07 7.23
CA GLU A 65 -12.67 -6.62 6.25
C GLU A 65 -12.03 -5.51 5.39
N LYS A 66 -12.55 -4.26 5.48
CA LYS A 66 -11.99 -3.10 4.76
C LYS A 66 -10.54 -2.84 5.16
N ILE A 67 -9.71 -2.50 4.18
CA ILE A 67 -8.29 -2.22 4.39
C ILE A 67 -8.12 -0.80 4.93
N ASN A 68 -7.55 -0.68 6.12
CA ASN A 68 -7.23 0.62 6.72
C ASN A 68 -6.02 1.23 6.03
N CYS A 69 -6.19 2.41 5.46
CA CYS A 69 -5.12 3.10 4.75
C CYS A 69 -5.21 4.62 4.89
N SER A 70 -4.15 5.31 4.49
CA SER A 70 -4.12 6.77 4.44
C SER A 70 -3.29 7.27 3.26
N MET A 71 -3.75 8.36 2.65
CA MET A 71 -3.06 9.09 1.60
C MET A 71 -2.89 10.54 2.03
N TYR A 72 -1.66 10.92 2.37
CA TYR A 72 -1.34 12.27 2.83
C TYR A 72 -0.62 13.03 1.73
N ILE A 73 -1.31 14.01 1.14
CA ILE A 73 -0.81 14.81 0.03
C ILE A 73 -0.28 16.12 0.59
N THR A 74 0.98 16.44 0.29
CA THR A 74 1.60 17.73 0.65
C THR A 74 1.82 18.55 -0.60
N VAL A 75 1.06 19.63 -0.77
CA VAL A 75 1.19 20.55 -1.90
C VAL A 75 2.28 21.57 -1.59
N SER A 76 3.28 21.66 -2.46
CA SER A 76 4.44 22.55 -2.29
C SER A 76 4.44 23.75 -3.23
N ALA A 77 3.76 23.66 -4.37
CA ALA A 77 3.60 24.77 -5.31
C ALA A 77 2.29 24.65 -6.08
N ASN A 78 1.75 25.78 -6.53
CA ASN A 78 0.62 25.82 -7.46
C ASN A 78 0.80 26.94 -8.50
N SER A 79 0.24 26.73 -9.68
CA SER A 79 0.13 27.70 -10.77
C SER A 79 -1.22 27.52 -11.45
N SER A 80 -2.19 28.35 -11.08
CA SER A 80 -3.59 28.21 -11.51
C SER A 80 -4.17 26.84 -11.09
N ASP A 81 -4.48 25.97 -12.06
CA ASP A 81 -5.04 24.63 -11.90
C ASP A 81 -3.99 23.53 -11.75
N GLN A 82 -2.70 23.89 -11.85
CA GLN A 82 -1.57 22.96 -11.76
C GLN A 82 -0.95 22.97 -10.37
N PHE A 83 -0.72 21.80 -9.82
CA PHE A 83 -0.18 21.59 -8.48
C PHE A 83 1.06 20.71 -8.56
N THR A 84 2.05 21.02 -7.72
CA THR A 84 3.20 20.15 -7.44
C THR A 84 3.11 19.72 -5.99
N ALA A 85 3.14 18.41 -5.77
CA ALA A 85 2.95 17.81 -4.47
C ALA A 85 3.82 16.54 -4.30
N THR A 86 3.80 16.03 -3.08
CA THR A 86 4.24 14.67 -2.74
C THR A 86 3.06 13.94 -2.11
N ILE A 87 3.03 12.61 -2.22
CA ILE A 87 2.01 11.78 -1.57
C ILE A 87 2.66 10.69 -0.72
N GLN A 88 2.29 10.65 0.55
CA GLN A 88 2.65 9.59 1.48
C GLN A 88 1.49 8.61 1.57
N VAL A 89 1.73 7.36 1.20
CA VAL A 89 0.74 6.29 1.18
C VAL A 89 1.06 5.27 2.24
N GLN A 90 0.08 4.94 3.07
CA GLN A 90 0.21 3.95 4.13
C GLN A 90 -0.98 3.00 4.15
N SER A 91 -0.74 1.74 4.50
CA SER A 91 -1.80 0.76 4.76
C SER A 91 -1.42 -0.17 5.90
N SER A 92 -2.43 -0.79 6.50
CA SER A 92 -2.25 -1.73 7.60
C SER A 92 -3.27 -2.86 7.56
N ARG A 93 -2.87 -4.02 8.07
CA ARG A 93 -3.69 -5.21 8.24
C ARG A 93 -3.92 -5.48 9.71
N LEU A 94 -5.17 -5.73 10.09
CA LEU A 94 -5.49 -6.20 11.43
C LEU A 94 -5.03 -7.65 11.61
N ILE A 95 -4.26 -7.92 12.66
CA ILE A 95 -3.77 -9.27 12.95
C ILE A 95 -4.89 -10.15 13.49
N TYR A 96 -4.89 -11.43 13.09
CA TYR A 96 -5.95 -12.37 13.44
C TYR A 96 -6.20 -12.42 14.96
N ASN A 97 -7.46 -12.22 15.34
CA ASN A 97 -7.90 -12.23 16.74
C ASN A 97 -7.04 -11.32 17.65
N SER A 98 -6.74 -10.11 17.14
CA SER A 98 -5.99 -9.06 17.80
C SER A 98 -6.53 -7.69 17.38
N THR A 99 -6.30 -6.66 18.21
CA THR A 99 -6.54 -5.25 17.86
C THR A 99 -5.31 -4.60 17.21
N TYR A 100 -4.21 -5.34 17.06
CA TYR A 100 -2.97 -4.83 16.51
C TYR A 100 -3.05 -4.68 14.99
N ALA A 101 -2.82 -3.46 14.50
CA ALA A 101 -2.74 -3.13 13.09
C ALA A 101 -1.27 -3.15 12.63
N SER A 102 -0.91 -4.17 11.86
CA SER A 102 0.44 -4.33 11.31
C SER A 102 0.60 -3.48 10.05
N PRO A 103 1.63 -2.63 9.94
CA PRO A 103 1.85 -1.80 8.75
C PRO A 103 2.23 -2.67 7.54
N VAL A 104 1.55 -2.51 6.41
CA VAL A 104 1.78 -3.27 5.17
C VAL A 104 2.56 -2.44 4.15
N LEU A 105 2.15 -1.19 3.96
CA LEU A 105 2.79 -0.23 3.06
C LEU A 105 3.09 1.06 3.82
N ASN A 106 4.26 1.65 3.54
CA ASN A 106 4.63 3.00 3.95
C ASN A 106 5.55 3.59 2.89
N PHE A 107 5.00 4.33 1.93
CA PHE A 107 5.73 4.81 0.76
C PHE A 107 5.53 6.30 0.52
N ASN A 108 6.64 7.03 0.37
CA ASN A 108 6.64 8.46 0.05
C ASN A 108 6.99 8.67 -1.42
N ASP A 109 6.00 9.05 -2.20
CA ASP A 109 6.15 9.40 -3.60
C ASP A 109 6.38 10.91 -3.74
N LYS A 110 7.55 11.27 -4.28
CA LYS A 110 7.96 12.66 -4.46
C LYS A 110 7.55 13.25 -5.80
N ASP A 111 7.10 12.42 -6.73
CA ASP A 111 6.81 12.81 -8.12
C ASP A 111 5.29 12.87 -8.34
N PHE A 112 4.62 13.77 -7.62
CA PHE A 112 3.16 13.93 -7.68
C PHE A 112 2.73 15.34 -8.09
N SER A 113 2.85 15.63 -9.39
CA SER A 113 2.27 16.82 -9.99
C SER A 113 0.94 16.50 -10.64
N PHE A 114 -0.07 17.35 -10.51
CA PHE A 114 -1.39 17.09 -11.06
C PHE A 114 -2.13 18.37 -11.43
N LYS A 115 -3.20 18.22 -12.22
CA LYS A 115 -4.18 19.27 -12.47
C LYS A 115 -5.45 18.97 -11.70
N TYR A 116 -6.13 20.01 -11.22
CA TYR A 116 -7.42 19.88 -10.56
C TYR A 116 -8.25 21.15 -10.70
N THR A 117 -9.51 20.99 -11.11
CA THR A 117 -10.52 22.04 -11.06
C THR A 117 -11.56 21.68 -9.98
N GLU A 118 -12.01 22.66 -9.20
CA GLU A 118 -13.03 22.41 -8.18
C GLU A 118 -14.30 21.80 -8.79
N PHE A 119 -14.87 20.82 -8.09
CA PHE A 119 -16.07 20.08 -8.50
C PHE A 119 -15.92 19.25 -9.78
N GLU A 120 -14.69 19.08 -10.28
CA GLU A 120 -14.40 18.10 -11.32
C GLU A 120 -14.69 16.68 -10.82
N SER A 121 -15.40 15.91 -11.64
CA SER A 121 -15.73 14.52 -11.32
C SER A 121 -14.49 13.64 -11.49
N LEU A 122 -14.10 12.94 -10.42
CA LEU A 122 -12.99 11.99 -10.44
C LEU A 122 -13.52 10.62 -10.83
N ILE A 123 -13.24 10.18 -12.06
CA ILE A 123 -13.71 8.90 -12.60
C ILE A 123 -12.48 8.09 -13.03
N PHE A 124 -12.40 6.85 -12.54
CA PHE A 124 -11.36 5.92 -12.93
C PHE A 124 -11.78 5.10 -14.15
N ASN A 125 -10.96 5.11 -15.19
CA ASN A 125 -11.03 4.18 -16.31
C ASN A 125 -9.68 3.43 -16.40
N PRO A 126 -9.64 2.10 -16.25
CA PRO A 126 -8.38 1.35 -16.35
C PRO A 126 -7.77 1.38 -17.75
N ALA A 127 -8.56 1.65 -18.81
CA ALA A 127 -8.08 1.62 -20.19
C ALA A 127 -7.52 2.96 -20.68
N GLU A 128 -7.78 4.07 -19.98
CA GLU A 128 -7.54 5.42 -20.47
C GLU A 128 -6.88 6.30 -19.41
N PHE A 129 -6.03 7.22 -19.87
CA PHE A 129 -5.44 8.24 -19.01
C PHE A 129 -6.38 9.45 -18.95
N GLU A 130 -7.12 9.59 -17.86
CA GLU A 130 -7.98 10.75 -17.62
C GLU A 130 -7.18 11.93 -17.06
N SER A 131 -6.56 11.74 -15.90
CA SER A 131 -5.73 12.75 -15.26
C SER A 131 -4.68 12.11 -14.36
N ASN A 132 -3.58 12.82 -14.12
CA ASN A 132 -2.53 12.30 -13.25
C ASN A 132 -3.00 12.17 -11.79
N LEU A 133 -3.93 13.03 -11.35
CA LEU A 133 -4.53 12.95 -10.04
C LEU A 133 -5.24 11.59 -9.85
N VAL A 134 -6.12 11.26 -10.80
CA VAL A 134 -6.87 10.00 -10.80
C VAL A 134 -5.92 8.81 -10.94
N SER A 135 -4.99 8.84 -11.90
CA SER A 135 -4.07 7.72 -12.14
C SER A 135 -3.17 7.42 -10.94
N VAL A 136 -2.61 8.42 -10.26
CA VAL A 136 -1.76 8.20 -9.08
C VAL A 136 -2.57 7.60 -7.93
N VAL A 137 -3.76 8.15 -7.66
CA VAL A 137 -4.60 7.69 -6.55
C VAL A 137 -5.11 6.26 -6.83
N SER A 138 -5.60 5.98 -8.04
CA SER A 138 -6.00 4.64 -8.45
C SER A 138 -4.86 3.64 -8.41
N PHE A 139 -3.67 4.03 -8.88
CA PHE A 139 -2.48 3.21 -8.81
C PHE A 139 -2.20 2.76 -7.37
N TYR A 140 -2.19 3.69 -6.41
CA TYR A 140 -1.93 3.36 -5.02
C TYR A 140 -3.06 2.56 -4.36
N SER A 141 -4.32 2.76 -4.75
CA SER A 141 -5.43 1.90 -4.34
C SER A 141 -5.16 0.44 -4.74
N TYR A 142 -4.75 0.17 -5.98
CA TYR A 142 -4.41 -1.19 -6.43
C TYR A 142 -3.14 -1.76 -5.81
N ILE A 143 -2.12 -0.93 -5.55
CA ILE A 143 -0.94 -1.36 -4.80
C ILE A 143 -1.33 -1.80 -3.39
N ILE A 144 -2.18 -1.03 -2.69
CA ILE A 144 -2.68 -1.38 -1.36
C ILE A 144 -3.43 -2.71 -1.38
N LEU A 145 -4.36 -2.90 -2.33
CA LEU A 145 -5.12 -4.15 -2.48
C LEU A 145 -4.21 -5.35 -2.74
N GLY A 146 -3.23 -5.19 -3.64
CA GLY A 146 -2.29 -6.26 -3.96
C GLY A 146 -1.39 -6.64 -2.79
N MET A 147 -0.83 -5.64 -2.10
CA MET A 147 0.05 -5.90 -0.95
C MET A 147 -0.71 -6.48 0.24
N ASP A 148 -1.97 -6.06 0.46
CA ASP A 148 -2.83 -6.67 1.46
C ASP A 148 -3.13 -8.14 1.13
N SER A 149 -3.51 -8.45 -0.12
CA SER A 149 -3.78 -9.83 -0.55
C SER A 149 -2.57 -10.75 -0.37
N ASP A 150 -1.37 -10.27 -0.67
CA ASP A 150 -0.12 -11.00 -0.45
C ASP A 150 0.15 -11.35 1.03
N THR A 151 -0.45 -10.63 1.98
CA THR A 151 -0.31 -10.99 3.40
C THR A 151 -1.16 -12.20 3.79
N PHE A 152 -2.23 -12.49 3.05
CA PHE A 152 -3.16 -13.60 3.31
C PHE A 152 -2.87 -14.83 2.46
N MET A 153 -2.33 -14.64 1.27
CA MET A 153 -2.03 -15.73 0.33
C MET A 153 -0.74 -15.44 -0.42
N PRO A 154 0.16 -16.43 -0.59
CA PRO A 154 1.33 -16.28 -1.44
C PRO A 154 0.95 -15.81 -2.84
N LEU A 155 1.50 -14.67 -3.25
CA LEU A 155 1.27 -14.05 -4.57
C LEU A 155 -0.21 -13.71 -4.87
N GLY A 156 -1.06 -13.58 -3.84
CA GLY A 156 -2.48 -13.26 -3.99
C GLY A 156 -2.73 -11.92 -4.70
N GLY A 157 -1.78 -11.00 -4.65
CA GLY A 157 -1.90 -9.65 -5.22
C GLY A 157 -1.78 -9.53 -6.74
N ASN A 158 -1.54 -10.61 -7.49
CA ASN A 158 -1.20 -10.54 -8.93
C ASN A 158 -2.20 -9.73 -9.76
N SER A 159 -3.49 -10.02 -9.64
CA SER A 159 -4.53 -9.33 -10.43
C SER A 159 -4.57 -7.83 -10.15
N TYR A 160 -4.30 -7.40 -8.91
CA TYR A 160 -4.26 -5.99 -8.56
C TYR A 160 -3.00 -5.31 -9.09
N PHE A 161 -1.85 -5.99 -9.02
CA PHE A 161 -0.60 -5.46 -9.55
C PHE A 161 -0.61 -5.37 -11.08
N GLU A 162 -1.29 -6.28 -11.79
CA GLU A 162 -1.52 -6.19 -13.23
C GLU A 162 -2.30 -4.94 -13.61
N ILE A 163 -3.34 -4.58 -12.84
CA ILE A 163 -4.08 -3.33 -13.05
C ILE A 163 -3.19 -2.12 -12.74
N ALA A 164 -2.43 -2.14 -11.65
CA ALA A 164 -1.48 -1.07 -11.33
C ALA A 164 -0.41 -0.88 -12.42
N GLN A 165 0.10 -1.97 -12.99
CA GLN A 165 1.03 -1.95 -14.12
C GLN A 165 0.37 -1.36 -15.37
N ASN A 166 -0.88 -1.72 -15.65
CA ASN A 166 -1.63 -1.15 -16.76
C ASN A 166 -1.84 0.36 -16.60
N ILE A 167 -2.18 0.83 -15.40
CA ILE A 167 -2.27 2.28 -15.09
C ILE A 167 -0.93 2.96 -15.40
N ALA A 168 0.19 2.38 -14.98
CA ALA A 168 1.51 2.95 -15.25
C ALA A 168 1.82 3.01 -16.76
N ASN A 169 1.47 1.96 -17.52
CA ASN A 169 1.68 1.90 -18.96
C ASN A 169 0.87 2.98 -19.71
N VAL A 170 -0.42 3.13 -19.36
CA VAL A 170 -1.30 4.12 -19.98
C VAL A 170 -0.88 5.55 -19.57
N ALA A 171 -0.49 5.75 -18.31
CA ALA A 171 -0.03 7.04 -17.81
C ALA A 171 1.35 7.47 -18.33
N GLN A 172 2.16 6.56 -18.88
CA GLN A 172 3.48 6.89 -19.43
C GLN A 172 3.43 7.96 -20.52
N GLN A 173 2.36 7.97 -21.34
CA GLN A 173 2.18 8.93 -22.43
C GLN A 173 1.86 10.36 -21.96
N SER A 174 1.50 10.52 -20.69
CA SER A 174 1.11 11.81 -20.12
C SER A 174 2.27 12.79 -19.93
N GLY A 175 3.51 12.29 -19.91
CA GLY A 175 4.71 13.10 -19.62
C GLY A 175 4.90 13.47 -18.15
N TYR A 176 4.01 13.05 -17.24
CA TYR A 176 4.24 13.21 -15.80
C TYR A 176 5.32 12.23 -15.31
N LYS A 177 6.18 12.70 -14.40
CA LYS A 177 7.23 11.90 -13.79
C LYS A 177 6.65 10.77 -12.94
N GLY A 178 7.36 9.65 -12.91
CA GLY A 178 7.07 8.48 -12.07
C GLY A 178 6.48 7.31 -12.83
N TRP A 179 6.08 7.52 -14.09
CA TRP A 179 5.46 6.51 -14.96
C TRP A 179 6.40 5.88 -15.98
N SER A 180 7.62 6.42 -16.13
CA SER A 180 8.61 5.90 -17.07
C SER A 180 9.84 5.34 -16.38
N GLN A 181 10.57 4.48 -17.09
CA GLN A 181 11.85 3.93 -16.65
C GLN A 181 12.91 5.03 -16.41
N THR A 182 12.82 6.16 -17.11
CA THR A 182 13.76 7.27 -17.03
C THR A 182 13.55 8.18 -15.82
N ASP A 183 12.45 8.01 -15.07
CA ASP A 183 12.11 8.85 -13.91
C ASP A 183 12.80 8.41 -12.61
N GLY A 184 13.72 7.45 -12.70
CA GLY A 184 14.52 6.94 -11.59
C GLY A 184 14.02 5.61 -11.03
N ASN A 185 14.88 4.96 -10.25
CA ASN A 185 14.71 3.58 -9.78
C ASN A 185 13.71 3.42 -8.61
N GLN A 186 13.16 4.52 -8.10
CA GLN A 186 12.19 4.54 -6.99
C GLN A 186 10.91 5.23 -7.48
N SER A 187 10.33 4.68 -8.55
CA SER A 187 9.17 5.25 -9.24
C SER A 187 8.00 4.28 -9.24
N ARG A 188 6.80 4.80 -9.54
CA ARG A 188 5.59 3.98 -9.70
C ARG A 188 5.75 2.94 -10.80
N TYR A 189 6.48 3.28 -11.87
CA TYR A 189 6.90 2.35 -12.92
C TYR A 189 7.61 1.12 -12.34
N TYR A 190 8.70 1.31 -11.59
CA TYR A 190 9.44 0.18 -11.03
C TYR A 190 8.65 -0.55 -9.95
N LEU A 191 7.86 0.17 -9.14
CA LEU A 191 7.04 -0.45 -8.09
C LEU A 191 6.08 -1.50 -8.69
N ALA A 192 5.31 -1.16 -9.72
CA ALA A 192 4.37 -2.10 -10.32
C ALA A 192 5.06 -3.23 -11.10
N ASN A 193 6.11 -2.91 -11.87
CA ASN A 193 6.82 -3.92 -12.66
C ASN A 193 7.57 -4.93 -11.78
N ASP A 194 8.26 -4.47 -10.74
CA ASP A 194 9.02 -5.35 -9.86
C ASP A 194 8.09 -6.24 -9.01
N LEU A 195 6.88 -5.78 -8.64
CA LEU A 195 5.91 -6.59 -7.88
C LEU A 195 5.39 -7.81 -8.68
N LEU A 196 5.38 -7.72 -10.01
CA LEU A 196 4.98 -8.83 -10.88
C LEU A 196 6.16 -9.69 -11.35
N ALA A 197 7.39 -9.17 -11.27
CA ALA A 197 8.54 -9.86 -11.80
C ALA A 197 8.93 -11.07 -10.91
N PRO A 198 9.09 -12.28 -11.47
CA PRO A 198 9.41 -13.49 -10.71
C PRO A 198 10.69 -13.39 -9.87
N ALA A 199 11.64 -12.54 -10.30
CA ALA A 199 12.87 -12.25 -9.59
C ALA A 199 12.65 -11.69 -8.17
N TYR A 200 11.46 -11.15 -7.88
CA TYR A 200 11.10 -10.60 -6.58
C TYR A 200 10.02 -11.41 -5.85
N ASN A 201 9.63 -12.60 -6.33
CA ASN A 201 8.62 -13.43 -5.63
C ASN A 201 8.97 -13.70 -4.15
N GLU A 202 10.27 -13.81 -3.84
CA GLU A 202 10.76 -14.02 -2.48
C GLU A 202 10.31 -12.91 -1.50
N ILE A 203 10.20 -11.65 -1.95
CA ILE A 203 9.74 -10.58 -1.04
C ILE A 203 8.26 -10.69 -0.73
N ARG A 204 7.46 -11.07 -1.72
CA ARG A 204 6.02 -11.27 -1.58
C ARG A 204 5.71 -12.49 -0.72
N GLN A 205 6.48 -13.57 -0.92
CA GLN A 205 6.45 -14.75 -0.06
C GLN A 205 6.86 -14.43 1.38
N ALA A 206 7.89 -13.59 1.57
CA ALA A 206 8.30 -13.13 2.90
C ALA A 206 7.18 -12.33 3.58
N SER A 207 6.46 -11.46 2.85
CA SER A 207 5.28 -10.75 3.37
C SER A 207 4.20 -11.70 3.89
N PHE A 208 3.84 -12.74 3.13
CA PHE A 208 2.91 -13.77 3.59
C PHE A 208 3.41 -14.49 4.85
N THR A 209 4.66 -14.99 4.83
CA THR A 209 5.20 -15.77 5.95
C THR A 209 5.33 -14.92 7.21
N TYR A 210 5.69 -13.64 7.05
CA TYR A 210 5.77 -12.67 8.14
C TYR A 210 4.39 -12.46 8.80
N HIS A 211 3.36 -12.13 8.03
CA HIS A 211 2.02 -11.86 8.58
C HIS A 211 1.36 -13.12 9.14
N SER A 212 1.56 -14.28 8.52
CA SER A 212 1.10 -15.55 9.10
C SER A 212 1.89 -16.00 10.33
N GLY A 213 3.04 -15.36 10.63
CA GLY A 213 3.72 -15.43 11.92
C GLY A 213 3.07 -14.52 12.96
N LEU A 214 2.69 -13.30 12.56
CA LEU A 214 1.91 -12.39 13.41
C LEU A 214 0.57 -13.00 13.83
N ASP A 215 -0.14 -13.68 12.91
CA ASP A 215 -1.46 -14.25 13.15
C ASP A 215 -1.48 -15.36 14.22
N ILE A 216 -0.32 -15.96 14.53
CA ILE A 216 -0.19 -16.99 15.57
C ILE A 216 0.42 -16.45 16.87
N MET A 217 0.72 -15.15 16.97
CA MET A 217 1.34 -14.57 18.17
C MET A 217 0.50 -14.72 19.43
N ASN A 218 -0.84 -14.67 19.30
CA ASN A 218 -1.73 -14.86 20.45
C ASN A 218 -1.81 -16.31 20.94
N GLN A 219 -1.37 -17.27 20.13
CA GLN A 219 -1.36 -18.70 20.44
C GLN A 219 0.01 -19.14 20.97
N ASP A 220 1.08 -18.81 20.23
CA ASP A 220 2.45 -19.17 20.57
C ASP A 220 3.43 -18.08 20.10
N LEU A 221 3.85 -17.25 21.04
CA LEU A 221 4.80 -16.17 20.79
C LEU A 221 6.17 -16.66 20.30
N LYS A 222 6.65 -17.82 20.79
CA LYS A 222 7.96 -18.33 20.39
C LYS A 222 7.91 -18.85 18.96
N ALA A 223 6.91 -19.66 18.62
CA ALA A 223 6.71 -20.15 17.26
C ALA A 223 6.47 -18.99 16.27
N ALA A 224 5.70 -17.98 16.67
CA ALA A 224 5.50 -16.76 15.89
C ALA A 224 6.82 -16.05 15.57
N LYS A 225 7.66 -15.82 16.58
CA LYS A 225 8.97 -15.17 16.41
C LYS A 225 9.88 -15.96 15.48
N GLU A 226 9.97 -17.28 15.62
CA GLU A 226 10.79 -18.13 14.74
C GLU A 226 10.29 -18.06 13.28
N LYS A 227 8.97 -18.05 13.07
CA LYS A 227 8.37 -17.93 11.74
C LYS A 227 8.65 -16.57 11.10
N ILE A 228 8.53 -15.49 11.87
CA ILE A 228 8.88 -14.13 11.42
C ILE A 228 10.37 -14.02 11.13
N LYS A 229 11.22 -14.59 11.98
CA LYS A 229 12.66 -14.64 11.74
C LYS A 229 12.97 -15.37 10.43
N ALA A 230 12.33 -16.51 10.17
CA ALA A 230 12.53 -17.27 8.94
C ALA A 230 12.12 -16.48 7.67
N SER A 231 11.04 -15.68 7.72
CA SER A 231 10.66 -14.83 6.60
C SER A 231 11.71 -13.74 6.33
N LEU A 232 12.22 -13.11 7.38
CA LEU A 232 13.27 -12.07 7.28
C LEU A 232 14.58 -12.63 6.73
N LEU A 233 15.00 -13.82 7.15
CA LEU A 233 16.20 -14.48 6.64
C LEU A 233 16.07 -14.87 5.16
N THR A 234 14.85 -15.15 4.69
CA THR A 234 14.59 -15.44 3.27
C THR A 234 14.87 -14.24 2.37
N LEU A 235 14.68 -13.01 2.87
CA LEU A 235 15.08 -11.78 2.16
C LEU A 235 16.59 -11.71 1.90
N GLY A 236 17.40 -12.42 2.68
CA GLY A 236 18.84 -12.59 2.44
C GLY A 236 19.14 -13.25 1.10
N LYS A 237 18.29 -14.16 0.63
CA LYS A 237 18.41 -14.81 -0.70
C LYS A 237 18.17 -13.80 -1.81
N LEU A 238 17.11 -12.99 -1.69
CA LEU A 238 16.83 -11.93 -2.65
C LEU A 238 17.98 -10.94 -2.71
N ASN A 239 18.48 -10.48 -1.56
CA ASN A 239 19.58 -9.51 -1.50
C ASN A 239 20.89 -10.05 -2.11
N ALA A 240 21.13 -11.37 -2.06
CA ALA A 240 22.29 -11.99 -2.69
C ALA A 240 22.24 -11.93 -4.22
N VAL A 241 21.04 -11.98 -4.81
CA VAL A 241 20.83 -11.94 -6.27
C VAL A 241 20.59 -10.50 -6.77
N LYS A 242 19.88 -9.69 -5.98
CA LYS A 242 19.44 -8.32 -6.26
C LYS A 242 19.77 -7.42 -5.07
N PRO A 243 21.04 -7.06 -4.85
CA PRO A 243 21.41 -6.14 -3.79
C PRO A 243 20.74 -4.78 -4.00
N ASN A 244 20.30 -4.14 -2.91
CA ASN A 244 19.61 -2.83 -2.94
C ASN A 244 18.33 -2.82 -3.79
N ALA A 245 17.63 -3.96 -3.91
CA ALA A 245 16.34 -4.03 -4.57
C ALA A 245 15.35 -3.01 -4.00
N PHE A 246 14.64 -2.30 -4.88
CA PHE A 246 13.69 -1.25 -4.47
C PHE A 246 12.60 -1.81 -3.54
N LEU A 247 12.03 -2.98 -3.88
CA LEU A 247 11.01 -3.61 -3.05
C LEU A 247 11.52 -4.00 -1.65
N THR A 248 12.80 -4.35 -1.52
CA THR A 248 13.40 -4.63 -0.19
C THR A 248 13.33 -3.39 0.69
N ARG A 249 13.60 -2.21 0.12
CA ARG A 249 13.42 -0.94 0.83
C ARG A 249 11.95 -0.70 1.19
N VAL A 250 11.02 -0.88 0.25
CA VAL A 250 9.58 -0.70 0.49
C VAL A 250 9.09 -1.58 1.65
N PHE A 251 9.54 -2.83 1.72
CA PHE A 251 9.22 -3.73 2.84
C PHE A 251 9.75 -3.20 4.18
N PHE A 252 11.02 -2.79 4.25
CA PHE A 252 11.62 -2.32 5.51
C PHE A 252 11.14 -0.93 5.95
N ASP A 253 10.74 -0.07 5.02
CA ASP A 253 10.12 1.23 5.31
C ASP A 253 8.78 1.06 6.05
N ALA A 254 8.07 -0.06 5.82
CA ALA A 254 6.87 -0.44 6.58
C ALA A 254 7.19 -1.25 7.85
N LYS A 255 8.15 -2.17 7.80
CA LYS A 255 8.32 -3.22 8.83
C LYS A 255 9.38 -2.97 9.89
N SER A 256 10.32 -2.05 9.66
CA SER A 256 11.51 -1.94 10.52
C SER A 256 11.21 -1.71 12.00
N ASP A 257 10.25 -0.84 12.34
CA ASP A 257 9.88 -0.57 13.74
C ASP A 257 9.11 -1.72 14.40
N GLU A 258 8.28 -2.41 13.62
CA GLU A 258 7.55 -3.61 14.06
C GLU A 258 8.54 -4.76 14.35
N ILE A 259 9.54 -4.97 13.48
CA ILE A 259 10.60 -5.96 13.68
C ILE A 259 11.34 -5.68 14.99
N VAL A 260 11.77 -4.43 15.22
CA VAL A 260 12.43 -4.07 16.48
C VAL A 260 11.52 -4.36 17.68
N SER A 261 10.25 -3.99 17.60
CA SER A 261 9.29 -4.19 18.69
C SER A 261 9.11 -5.68 19.02
N ILE A 262 8.98 -6.54 18.00
CA ILE A 262 8.81 -7.99 18.14
C ILE A 262 10.04 -8.61 18.80
N PHE A 263 11.24 -8.34 18.28
CA PHE A 263 12.49 -8.94 18.79
C PHE A 263 13.10 -8.16 19.97
N SER A 264 12.41 -7.14 20.47
CA SER A 264 12.71 -6.53 21.78
C SER A 264 11.73 -6.94 22.86
N GLY A 265 10.63 -7.62 22.50
CA GLY A 265 9.69 -8.27 23.41
C GLY A 265 10.11 -9.72 23.73
N GLY A 266 9.62 -10.28 24.83
CA GLY A 266 9.77 -11.70 25.13
C GLY A 266 8.80 -12.57 24.32
N PRO A 267 8.97 -13.92 24.30
CA PRO A 267 10.08 -14.68 24.87
C PRO A 267 11.35 -14.56 24.01
N SER A 268 12.51 -14.93 24.55
CA SER A 268 13.76 -14.89 23.81
C SER A 268 13.94 -16.11 22.89
N ILE A 269 14.52 -15.85 21.72
CA ILE A 269 14.98 -16.84 20.74
C ILE A 269 16.43 -16.52 20.34
N SER A 270 17.07 -17.39 19.55
CA SER A 270 18.38 -17.04 18.98
C SER A 270 18.21 -15.96 17.92
N ILE A 271 18.86 -14.81 18.10
CA ILE A 271 18.71 -13.62 17.21
C ILE A 271 20.01 -13.24 16.48
N THR A 272 21.14 -13.91 16.74
CA THR A 272 22.44 -13.51 16.18
C THR A 272 22.44 -13.51 14.64
N ASP A 273 21.93 -14.58 14.05
CA ASP A 273 21.76 -14.75 12.61
C ASP A 273 20.73 -13.77 12.01
N LEU A 274 19.66 -13.46 12.76
CA LEU A 274 18.68 -12.45 12.38
C LEU A 274 19.33 -11.07 12.28
N VAL A 275 20.05 -10.63 13.32
CA VAL A 275 20.70 -9.31 13.37
C VAL A 275 21.77 -9.20 12.27
N GLU A 276 22.57 -10.24 12.05
CA GLU A 276 23.52 -10.28 10.94
C GLU A 276 22.81 -10.19 9.58
N GLY A 277 21.74 -10.97 9.40
CA GLY A 277 20.91 -10.95 8.20
C GLY A 277 20.31 -9.59 7.91
N LEU A 278 19.73 -8.93 8.92
CA LEU A 278 19.13 -7.59 8.82
C LEU A 278 20.16 -6.51 8.49
N ASN A 279 21.36 -6.57 9.06
CA ASN A 279 22.43 -5.62 8.72
C ASN A 279 22.91 -5.78 7.28
N ARG A 280 22.85 -7.00 6.72
CA ARG A 280 23.20 -7.25 5.33
C ARG A 280 22.10 -6.85 4.34
N THR A 281 20.83 -7.06 4.69
CA THR A 281 19.69 -6.81 3.79
C THR A 281 19.12 -5.40 3.91
N SER A 282 19.26 -4.77 5.07
CA SER A 282 18.74 -3.43 5.37
C SER A 282 19.75 -2.60 6.18
N PRO A 283 20.93 -2.30 5.61
CA PRO A 283 21.98 -1.59 6.32
C PRO A 283 21.57 -0.17 6.77
N LEU A 284 20.65 0.47 6.05
CA LEU A 284 20.11 1.80 6.39
C LEU A 284 19.35 1.81 7.73
N ASN A 285 18.89 0.65 8.20
CA ASN A 285 18.20 0.48 9.48
C ASN A 285 19.12 -0.11 10.57
N SER A 286 20.44 -0.14 10.36
CA SER A 286 21.41 -0.71 11.33
C SER A 286 21.28 -0.15 12.75
N SER A 287 21.01 1.15 12.90
CA SER A 287 20.75 1.79 14.20
C SER A 287 19.46 1.33 14.89
N LYS A 288 18.50 0.78 14.14
CA LYS A 288 17.31 0.10 14.67
C LYS A 288 17.65 -1.31 15.11
N TRP A 289 18.45 -2.05 14.31
CA TRP A 289 18.80 -3.44 14.60
C TRP A 289 19.61 -3.62 15.88
N THR A 290 20.39 -2.63 16.30
CA THR A 290 21.11 -2.64 17.59
C THR A 290 20.19 -2.62 18.81
N GLN A 291 18.91 -2.27 18.64
CA GLN A 291 17.94 -2.19 19.73
C GLN A 291 17.27 -3.53 20.03
N ILE A 292 17.43 -4.51 19.14
CA ILE A 292 16.90 -5.88 19.29
C ILE A 292 17.60 -6.57 20.47
N LYS A 293 16.81 -7.20 21.35
CA LYS A 293 17.30 -7.78 22.62
C LYS A 293 17.05 -9.28 22.78
N TYR A 294 15.99 -9.82 22.19
CA TYR A 294 15.43 -11.14 22.53
C TYR A 294 14.94 -11.95 21.35
#